data_AF-A0A842HB65-F1
#
_entry.id   AF-A0A842HB65-F1
#
_cell.length_a   1.000
_cell.length_b   1.000
_cell.length_c   1.000
_cell.angle_alpha   90.00
_cell.angle_beta   90.00
_cell.angle_gamma   90.00
#
_symmetry.space_group_name_H-M   'P 1'
#
loop_
_entity.id
_entity.type
_entity.pdbx_description
1 polymer ?
#
loop_
_entity_poly.entity_id
_entity_poly.type
_entity_poly.pdbx_seq_one_letter_code
_entity_poly.pdbx_strand_id
1 'polypeptide(L)'
;MDTAWADIVVAYSTGAFLLLGAPDKMRAAGTVVLVAPFADFRAESGRGGKTPAAKLRFLLRWLRRDPLAAVSDFYDRSGLGVPPSTLPYTPEHLIWGIEQLATVAQSALDLQSASDGDPARARPTVSGTAQANVIALAGDCDALLDADGLRGDFPDLQVVAGAGHALADFRKELADALR
;
A
#
# COMPACT_ATOMS: atom_id res chain seq x y z
N MET A 1 19.36 -19.44 -14.14
CA MET A 1 17.94 -19.02 -14.16
C MET A 1 17.80 -17.99 -13.07
N ASP A 2 17.66 -16.71 -13.41
CA ASP A 2 17.22 -15.72 -12.44
C ASP A 2 15.84 -16.16 -11.99
N THR A 3 15.76 -16.63 -10.75
CA THR A 3 14.52 -17.12 -10.16
C THR A 3 13.76 -15.90 -9.67
N ALA A 4 12.52 -15.75 -10.13
CA ALA A 4 11.63 -14.74 -9.58
C ALA A 4 11.59 -14.89 -8.05
N TRP A 5 11.63 -13.78 -7.32
CA TRP A 5 11.53 -13.78 -5.86
C TRP A 5 10.23 -14.44 -5.39
N ALA A 6 9.15 -14.21 -6.15
CA ALA A 6 7.88 -14.89 -6.05
C ALA A 6 7.13 -14.79 -7.38
N ASP A 7 6.33 -15.78 -7.72
CA ASP A 7 5.46 -15.71 -8.90
C ASP A 7 4.40 -14.61 -8.72
N ILE A 8 3.83 -14.52 -7.50
CA ILE A 8 2.82 -13.53 -7.14
C ILE A 8 3.10 -12.98 -5.73
N VAL A 9 3.01 -11.65 -5.59
CA VAL A 9 3.09 -10.94 -4.32
C VAL A 9 1.80 -10.16 -4.12
N VAL A 10 1.10 -10.39 -3.02
CA VAL A 10 -0.03 -9.54 -2.60
C VAL A 10 0.42 -8.70 -1.42
N ALA A 11 0.40 -7.39 -1.59
CA ALA A 11 0.79 -6.44 -0.55
C ALA A 11 -0.40 -5.54 -0.22
N TYR A 12 -0.73 -5.44 1.06
CA TYR A 12 -1.94 -4.76 1.53
C TYR A 12 -1.60 -3.60 2.45
N SER A 13 -2.19 -2.43 2.21
CA SER A 13 -2.07 -1.23 3.04
C SER A 13 -0.61 -0.89 3.33
N THR A 14 -0.20 -0.88 4.60
CA THR A 14 1.21 -0.66 5.00
C THR A 14 2.18 -1.64 4.32
N GLY A 15 1.76 -2.88 4.03
CA GLY A 15 2.58 -3.82 3.26
C GLY A 15 2.84 -3.36 1.83
N ALA A 16 1.85 -2.77 1.15
CA ALA A 16 2.02 -2.18 -0.18
C ALA A 16 2.99 -1.00 -0.12
N PHE A 17 2.82 -0.11 0.88
CA PHE A 17 3.74 1.00 1.13
C PHE A 17 5.19 0.54 1.35
N LEU A 18 5.42 -0.51 2.14
CA LEU A 18 6.77 -1.04 2.35
C LEU A 18 7.35 -1.68 1.08
N LEU A 19 6.51 -2.33 0.25
CA LEU A 19 6.95 -2.91 -1.01
C LEU A 19 7.35 -1.85 -2.04
N LEU A 20 6.66 -0.70 -2.08
CA LEU A 20 7.05 0.45 -2.90
C LEU A 20 8.46 0.97 -2.54
N GLY A 21 8.82 0.89 -1.26
CA GLY A 21 10.19 1.20 -0.79
C GLY A 21 11.24 0.13 -1.10
N ALA A 22 10.86 -0.99 -1.71
CA ALA A 22 11.74 -2.10 -2.08
C ALA A 22 11.59 -2.46 -3.57
N PRO A 23 11.93 -1.54 -4.50
CA PRO A 23 11.62 -1.68 -5.92
C PRO A 23 12.29 -2.91 -6.55
N ASP A 24 13.46 -3.34 -6.05
CA ASP A 24 14.13 -4.54 -6.56
C ASP A 24 13.33 -5.82 -6.29
N LYS A 25 12.68 -5.92 -5.12
CA LYS A 25 11.80 -7.05 -4.81
C LYS A 25 10.57 -7.06 -5.69
N MET A 26 10.01 -5.87 -5.93
CA MET A 26 8.84 -5.72 -6.78
C MET A 26 9.16 -6.09 -8.23
N ARG A 27 10.31 -5.67 -8.78
CA ARG A 27 10.78 -6.07 -10.12
C ARG A 27 11.11 -7.56 -10.22
N ALA A 28 11.56 -8.17 -9.13
CA ALA A 28 11.86 -9.60 -9.10
C ALA A 28 10.61 -10.49 -8.98
N ALA A 29 9.40 -9.93 -8.83
CA ALA A 29 8.16 -10.69 -8.78
C ALA A 29 7.54 -10.86 -10.18
N GLY A 30 6.79 -11.94 -10.40
CA GLY A 30 6.01 -12.10 -11.63
C GLY A 30 4.83 -11.12 -11.68
N THR A 31 3.94 -11.21 -10.69
CA THR A 31 2.78 -10.32 -10.51
C THR A 31 2.79 -9.72 -9.11
N VAL A 32 2.40 -8.46 -9.00
CA VAL A 32 2.30 -7.71 -7.75
C VAL A 32 0.91 -7.10 -7.65
N VAL A 33 0.14 -7.51 -6.66
CA VAL A 33 -1.18 -6.94 -6.37
C VAL A 33 -1.06 -6.04 -5.14
N LEU A 34 -1.22 -4.75 -5.34
CA LEU A 34 -1.21 -3.73 -4.30
C LEU A 34 -2.66 -3.42 -3.91
N VAL A 35 -3.05 -3.76 -2.69
CA VAL A 35 -4.41 -3.51 -2.17
C VAL A 35 -4.37 -2.38 -1.15
N ALA A 36 -5.28 -1.42 -1.29
CA ALA A 36 -5.28 -0.16 -0.54
C ALA A 36 -3.88 0.50 -0.50
N PRO A 37 -3.21 0.69 -1.66
CA PRO A 37 -1.86 1.25 -1.68
C PRO A 37 -1.89 2.75 -1.38
N PHE A 38 -0.78 3.26 -0.88
CA PHE A 38 -0.52 4.68 -0.74
C PHE A 38 0.98 4.94 -0.84
N ALA A 39 1.34 6.06 -1.44
CA ALA A 39 2.73 6.52 -1.46
C ALA A 39 3.05 7.40 -0.25
N ASP A 40 2.08 8.13 0.27
CA ASP A 40 2.20 8.89 1.52
C ASP A 40 0.87 8.84 2.27
N PHE A 41 0.92 8.43 3.54
CA PHE A 41 -0.28 8.27 4.36
C PHE A 41 -0.82 9.60 4.91
N ARG A 42 0.00 10.65 4.85
CA ARG A 42 -0.30 11.95 5.45
C ARG A 42 -1.21 12.76 4.53
N ALA A 43 -2.30 13.26 5.11
CA ALA A 43 -3.27 14.11 4.39
C ALA A 43 -2.61 15.34 3.75
N GLU A 44 -1.61 15.91 4.43
CA GLU A 44 -0.91 17.12 4.00
C GLU A 44 -0.11 16.93 2.70
N SER A 45 0.16 15.69 2.29
CA SER A 45 0.87 15.40 1.05
C SER A 45 -0.01 15.57 -0.20
N GLY A 46 -1.34 15.46 -0.06
CA GLY A 46 -2.27 15.43 -1.19
C GLY A 46 -2.18 14.16 -2.05
N ARG A 47 -1.49 13.09 -1.59
CA ARG A 47 -1.21 11.85 -2.34
C ARG A 47 -2.07 10.66 -1.91
N GLY A 48 -3.34 10.95 -1.62
CA GLY A 48 -4.35 9.93 -1.30
C GLY A 48 -4.43 9.49 0.16
N GLY A 49 -3.47 9.80 1.04
CA GLY A 49 -3.66 9.60 2.48
C GLY A 49 -4.70 10.57 3.07
N LYS A 50 -5.58 10.11 3.99
CA LYS A 50 -6.56 10.98 4.69
C LYS A 50 -6.18 11.33 6.12
N THR A 51 -5.06 10.80 6.64
CA THR A 51 -4.71 10.95 8.06
C THR A 51 -3.76 12.12 8.28
N PRO A 52 -4.11 13.14 9.08
CA PRO A 52 -3.19 14.23 9.38
C PRO A 52 -1.95 13.75 10.13
N ALA A 53 -0.77 14.29 9.81
CA ALA A 53 0.48 13.93 10.49
C ALA A 53 0.43 14.19 12.00
N ALA A 54 -0.35 15.19 12.45
CA ALA A 54 -0.58 15.44 13.86
C ALA A 54 -1.30 14.28 14.58
N LYS A 55 -2.26 13.64 13.89
CA LYS A 55 -2.99 12.48 14.41
C LYS A 55 -2.07 11.26 14.55
N LEU A 56 -1.16 11.05 13.59
CA LEU A 56 -0.13 10.00 13.68
C LEU A 56 0.82 10.22 14.88
N ARG A 57 1.30 11.45 15.08
CA ARG A 57 2.15 11.78 16.24
C ARG A 57 1.42 11.59 17.57
N PHE A 58 0.13 11.92 17.61
CA PHE A 58 -0.70 11.66 18.79
C PHE A 58 -0.85 10.16 19.05
N LEU A 59 -1.21 9.39 18.02
CA LEU A 59 -1.36 7.94 18.11
C LEU A 59 -0.06 7.28 18.59
N LEU A 60 1.10 7.71 18.07
CA LEU A 60 2.41 7.21 18.49
C LEU A 60 2.67 7.44 19.99
N ARG A 61 2.33 8.63 20.51
CA ARG A 61 2.46 8.92 21.95
C ARG A 61 1.49 8.09 22.78
N TRP A 62 0.26 7.90 22.30
CA TRP A 62 -0.73 7.07 22.99
C TRP A 62 -0.30 5.62 23.02
N LEU A 63 0.14 5.07 21.90
CA LEU A 63 0.61 3.70 21.76
C LEU A 63 1.76 3.37 22.72
N ARG A 64 2.67 4.33 22.97
CA ARG A 64 3.76 4.16 23.96
C ARG A 64 3.28 4.12 25.42
N ARG A 65 2.10 4.67 25.71
CA ARG A 65 1.53 4.76 27.07
C ARG A 65 0.53 3.63 27.34
N ASP A 66 -0.36 3.38 26.39
CA ASP A 66 -1.48 2.45 26.48
C ASP A 66 -1.72 1.83 25.10
N PRO A 67 -0.97 0.77 24.76
CA PRO A 67 -1.01 0.21 23.42
C PRO A 67 -2.38 -0.35 23.03
N LEU A 68 -3.06 -1.03 23.95
CA LEU A 68 -4.32 -1.71 23.64
C LEU A 68 -5.42 -0.70 23.34
N ALA A 69 -5.56 0.34 24.16
CA ALA A 69 -6.54 1.40 23.90
C ALA A 69 -6.25 2.15 22.59
N ALA A 70 -4.97 2.40 22.29
CA ALA A 70 -4.56 3.05 21.05
C ALA A 70 -4.90 2.21 19.80
N VAL A 71 -4.69 0.89 19.86
CA VAL A 71 -5.07 -0.03 18.78
C VAL A 71 -6.59 -0.09 18.65
N SER A 72 -7.33 -0.14 19.75
CA SER A 72 -8.79 -0.16 19.69
C SER A 72 -9.37 1.09 19.04
N ASP A 73 -8.90 2.28 19.40
CA ASP A 73 -9.31 3.54 18.75
C ASP A 73 -8.96 3.56 17.25
N PHE A 74 -7.84 2.96 16.85
CA PHE A 74 -7.51 2.80 15.43
C PHE A 74 -8.52 1.92 14.68
N TYR A 75 -8.94 0.78 15.26
CA TYR A 75 -9.93 -0.10 14.65
C TYR A 75 -11.27 0.63 14.44
N ASP A 76 -11.74 1.34 15.45
CA ASP A 76 -12.99 2.11 15.39
C ASP A 76 -12.96 3.15 14.26
N ARG A 77 -11.83 3.84 14.09
CA ARG A 77 -11.68 4.90 13.08
C ARG A 77 -11.42 4.40 11.66
N SER A 78 -10.83 3.21 11.52
CA SER A 78 -10.46 2.62 10.23
C SER A 78 -11.61 1.82 9.60
N GLY A 79 -12.66 1.51 10.37
CA GLY A 79 -13.75 0.66 9.89
C GLY A 79 -13.35 -0.80 9.75
N LEU A 80 -12.23 -1.23 10.36
CA LEU A 80 -11.71 -2.60 10.28
C LEU A 80 -12.51 -3.62 11.12
N GLY A 81 -13.65 -3.21 11.67
CA GLY A 81 -14.54 -4.05 12.46
C GLY A 81 -14.17 -4.07 13.93
N VAL A 82 -14.14 -5.27 14.53
CA VAL A 82 -14.07 -5.42 15.99
C VAL A 82 -12.64 -5.21 16.51
N PRO A 83 -12.43 -4.27 17.45
CA PRO A 83 -11.15 -4.11 18.12
C PRO A 83 -10.65 -5.39 18.81
N PRO A 84 -9.35 -5.67 18.79
CA PRO A 84 -8.83 -6.87 19.43
C PRO A 84 -8.80 -6.72 20.96
N SER A 85 -9.09 -7.80 21.70
CA SER A 85 -9.01 -7.82 23.16
C SER A 85 -7.59 -7.91 23.71
N THR A 86 -6.62 -8.21 22.85
CA THR A 86 -5.18 -8.27 23.13
C THR A 86 -4.42 -7.67 21.96
N LEU A 87 -3.18 -7.23 22.18
CA LEU A 87 -2.40 -6.67 21.07
C LEU A 87 -2.13 -7.73 19.99
N PRO A 88 -2.42 -7.42 18.70
CA PRO A 88 -2.15 -8.35 17.61
C PRO A 88 -0.65 -8.47 17.28
N TYR A 89 0.14 -7.47 17.67
CA TYR A 89 1.58 -7.38 17.47
C TYR A 89 2.24 -6.74 18.69
N THR A 90 3.56 -6.87 18.82
CA THR A 90 4.29 -6.19 19.88
C THR A 90 4.19 -4.66 19.72
N PRO A 91 4.18 -3.88 20.82
CA PRO A 91 4.18 -2.42 20.75
C PRO A 91 5.29 -1.86 19.87
N GLU A 92 6.48 -2.48 19.88
CA GLU A 92 7.65 -2.04 19.11
C GLU A 92 7.38 -2.06 17.61
N HIS A 93 6.74 -3.12 17.09
CA HIS A 93 6.40 -3.20 15.66
C HIS A 93 5.33 -2.17 15.27
N LEU A 94 4.35 -1.95 16.14
CA LEU A 94 3.31 -0.94 15.91
C LEU A 94 3.91 0.48 15.92
N ILE A 95 4.79 0.77 16.88
CA ILE A 95 5.52 2.04 16.98
C ILE A 95 6.32 2.29 15.71
N TRP A 96 7.12 1.31 15.29
CA TRP A 96 7.91 1.40 14.06
C TRP A 96 7.03 1.67 12.85
N GLY A 97 5.91 0.96 12.71
CA GLY A 97 4.97 1.15 11.60
C GLY A 97 4.42 2.58 11.55
N ILE A 98 3.94 3.11 12.68
CA ILE A 98 3.43 4.49 12.74
C ILE A 98 4.54 5.52 12.48
N GLU A 99 5.77 5.26 12.91
CA GLU A 99 6.92 6.11 12.60
C GLU A 99 7.19 6.16 11.08
N GLN A 100 7.11 5.02 10.38
CA GLN A 100 7.20 4.99 8.92
C GLN A 100 6.11 5.85 8.29
N LEU A 101 4.84 5.64 8.66
CA LEU A 101 3.70 6.40 8.12
C LEU A 101 3.80 7.91 8.40
N ALA A 102 4.41 8.30 9.51
CA ALA A 102 4.55 9.71 9.89
C ALA A 102 5.68 10.45 9.17
N THR A 103 6.69 9.72 8.67
CA THR A 103 7.97 10.32 8.25
C THR A 103 8.36 10.02 6.81
N VAL A 104 7.95 8.87 6.27
CA VAL A 104 8.37 8.38 4.96
C VAL A 104 7.28 8.61 3.93
N ALA A 105 7.72 9.01 2.73
CA ALA A 105 6.92 9.00 1.52
C ALA A 105 7.64 8.14 0.47
N GLN A 106 6.89 7.33 -0.27
CA GLN A 106 7.39 6.47 -1.33
C GLN A 106 7.12 7.10 -2.70
N SER A 107 7.67 6.48 -3.74
CA SER A 107 7.41 6.79 -5.15
C SER A 107 6.82 5.55 -5.81
N ALA A 108 5.66 5.70 -6.45
CA ALA A 108 5.06 4.65 -7.29
C ALA A 108 5.28 4.90 -8.79
N LEU A 109 5.70 6.11 -9.17
CA LEU A 109 5.85 6.54 -10.58
C LEU A 109 7.11 5.97 -11.26
N ASP A 110 8.11 5.51 -10.49
CA ASP A 110 9.31 4.86 -11.02
C ASP A 110 9.03 3.45 -11.60
N LEU A 111 7.76 3.06 -11.66
CA LEU A 111 7.29 1.72 -12.04
C LEU A 111 6.62 1.66 -13.40
N GLN A 112 6.36 2.79 -14.08
CA GLN A 112 5.63 2.83 -15.35
C GLN A 112 6.43 3.39 -16.54
N SER A 113 7.69 3.79 -16.38
CA SER A 113 8.48 4.45 -17.45
C SER A 113 8.96 3.54 -18.62
N ALA A 114 8.25 2.45 -18.94
CA ALA A 114 8.59 1.59 -20.08
C ALA A 114 7.40 1.17 -20.96
N SER A 115 6.18 1.63 -20.68
CA SER A 115 4.97 1.25 -21.44
C SER A 115 4.60 2.20 -22.59
N ASP A 116 5.37 3.26 -22.85
CA ASP A 116 5.15 4.11 -24.02
C ASP A 116 5.74 3.46 -25.29
N GLY A 117 4.85 2.90 -26.10
CA GLY A 117 5.14 2.11 -27.29
C GLY A 117 5.69 2.90 -28.48
N ASP A 118 7.01 3.03 -28.57
CA ASP A 118 7.72 3.24 -29.84
C ASP A 118 8.73 2.10 -30.09
N PRO A 119 8.44 1.13 -31.00
CA PRO A 119 9.35 0.02 -31.31
C PRO A 119 10.63 0.46 -32.03
N ALA A 120 10.77 1.72 -32.44
CA ALA A 120 11.91 2.21 -33.21
C ALA A 120 13.06 2.82 -32.39
N ARG A 121 12.92 2.90 -31.05
CA ARG A 121 13.96 3.46 -30.15
C ARG A 121 14.51 2.47 -29.14
N ALA A 122 14.63 1.20 -29.52
CA ALA A 122 15.36 0.21 -28.75
C ALA A 122 16.83 0.64 -28.55
N ARG A 123 17.10 1.34 -27.44
CA ARG A 123 18.44 1.42 -26.86
C ARG A 123 18.85 -0.02 -26.49
N PRO A 124 20.14 -0.39 -26.59
CA PRO A 124 20.55 -1.75 -26.34
C PRO A 124 20.28 -2.08 -24.88
N THR A 125 19.25 -2.90 -24.66
CA THR A 125 18.90 -3.51 -23.38
C THR A 125 20.01 -4.46 -23.00
N VAL A 126 20.73 -4.13 -21.92
CA VAL A 126 21.51 -5.12 -21.20
C VAL A 126 20.52 -6.12 -20.60
N SER A 127 20.62 -7.36 -21.08
CA SER A 127 20.09 -8.62 -20.55
C SER A 127 19.09 -8.51 -19.37
N GLY A 128 17.81 -8.81 -19.66
CA GLY A 128 16.87 -9.46 -18.74
C GLY A 128 16.49 -8.73 -17.45
N THR A 129 15.50 -7.83 -17.51
CA THR A 129 14.67 -7.52 -16.33
C THR A 129 13.21 -7.63 -16.73
N ALA A 130 12.58 -8.75 -16.39
CA ALA A 130 11.13 -8.85 -16.47
C ALA A 130 10.56 -7.80 -15.49
N GLN A 131 9.73 -6.91 -15.99
CA GLN A 131 9.02 -5.94 -15.15
C GLN A 131 7.76 -6.63 -14.63
N ALA A 132 7.55 -6.61 -13.32
CA ALA A 132 6.39 -7.23 -12.71
C ALA A 132 5.09 -6.65 -13.27
N ASN A 133 4.08 -7.52 -13.46
CA ASN A 133 2.72 -7.07 -13.71
C ASN A 133 2.16 -6.48 -12.41
N VAL A 134 1.92 -5.16 -12.36
CA VAL A 134 1.44 -4.47 -11.16
C VAL A 134 -0.05 -4.15 -11.28
N ILE A 135 -0.85 -4.62 -10.32
CA ILE A 135 -2.29 -4.36 -10.21
C ILE A 135 -2.52 -3.58 -8.91
N ALA A 136 -3.16 -2.41 -8.99
CA ALA A 136 -3.48 -1.60 -7.82
C ALA A 136 -4.99 -1.54 -7.61
N LEU A 137 -5.44 -1.83 -6.38
CA LEU A 137 -6.85 -1.85 -5.97
C LEU A 137 -7.07 -0.91 -4.77
N ALA A 138 -8.11 -0.07 -4.80
CA ALA A 138 -8.52 0.73 -3.65
C ALA A 138 -10.06 0.80 -3.55
N GLY A 139 -10.59 1.05 -2.35
CA GLY A 139 -12.03 1.16 -2.12
C GLY A 139 -12.50 2.61 -2.20
N ASP A 140 -13.68 2.85 -2.77
CA ASP A 140 -14.28 4.20 -2.80
C ASP A 140 -14.84 4.65 -1.43
N CYS A 141 -15.09 3.70 -0.52
CA CYS A 141 -15.58 3.93 0.84
C CYS A 141 -14.45 3.86 1.89
N ASP A 142 -13.18 3.89 1.47
CA ASP A 142 -12.04 3.80 2.37
C ASP A 142 -11.97 5.02 3.32
N ALA A 143 -11.98 4.77 4.63
CA ALA A 143 -11.93 5.82 5.66
C ALA A 143 -10.52 6.43 5.84
N LEU A 144 -9.48 5.72 5.39
CA LEU A 144 -8.07 6.08 5.54
C LEU A 144 -7.46 6.63 4.26
N LEU A 145 -7.97 6.22 3.10
CA LEU A 145 -7.44 6.57 1.78
C LEU A 145 -8.48 7.24 0.89
N ASP A 146 -8.03 8.18 0.09
CA ASP A 146 -8.79 8.83 -0.97
C ASP A 146 -8.43 8.19 -2.31
N ALA A 147 -9.33 7.35 -2.82
CA ALA A 147 -9.12 6.63 -4.08
C ALA A 147 -8.86 7.56 -5.27
N ASP A 148 -9.47 8.74 -5.30
CA ASP A 148 -9.23 9.70 -6.38
C ASP A 148 -7.84 10.34 -6.23
N GLY A 149 -7.46 10.72 -5.02
CA GLY A 149 -6.14 11.26 -4.70
C GLY A 149 -4.98 10.27 -4.93
N LEU A 150 -5.25 8.97 -4.94
CA LEU A 150 -4.25 7.93 -5.24
C LEU A 150 -3.88 7.85 -6.73
N ARG A 151 -4.72 8.33 -7.65
CA ARG A 151 -4.47 8.19 -9.10
C ARG A 151 -3.22 8.90 -9.60
N GLY A 152 -2.74 9.91 -8.87
CA GLY A 152 -1.48 10.58 -9.20
C GLY A 152 -0.27 9.65 -9.08
N ASP A 153 -0.32 8.67 -8.18
CA ASP A 153 0.73 7.69 -7.95
C ASP A 153 0.42 6.33 -8.61
N PHE A 154 -0.86 6.02 -8.79
CA PHE A 154 -1.34 4.77 -9.38
C PHE A 154 -2.32 5.09 -10.53
N PRO A 155 -1.84 5.42 -11.74
CA PRO A 155 -2.71 5.82 -12.85
C PRO A 155 -3.76 4.78 -13.24
N ASP A 156 -3.39 3.49 -13.16
CA ASP A 156 -4.25 2.35 -13.49
C ASP A 156 -4.99 1.78 -12.27
N LEU A 157 -5.15 2.57 -11.20
CA LEU A 157 -5.84 2.16 -9.99
C LEU A 157 -7.29 1.73 -10.27
N GLN A 158 -7.60 0.48 -9.91
CA GLN A 158 -8.98 0.00 -9.93
C GLN A 158 -9.66 0.37 -8.62
N VAL A 159 -10.73 1.15 -8.73
CA VAL A 159 -11.55 1.55 -7.59
C VAL A 159 -12.72 0.58 -7.45
N VAL A 160 -12.79 -0.10 -6.31
CA VAL A 160 -13.80 -1.11 -6.00
C VAL A 160 -14.97 -0.45 -5.29
N ALA A 161 -16.15 -0.48 -5.93
CA ALA A 161 -17.34 0.19 -5.43
C ALA A 161 -17.88 -0.45 -4.14
N GLY A 162 -18.13 0.39 -3.14
CA GLY A 162 -18.60 -0.03 -1.82
C GLY A 162 -17.53 -0.65 -0.92
N ALA A 163 -16.30 -0.81 -1.40
CA ALA A 163 -15.21 -1.36 -0.59
C ALA A 163 -14.62 -0.29 0.34
N GLY A 164 -14.35 -0.67 1.59
CA GLY A 164 -13.64 0.15 2.55
C GLY A 164 -12.14 -0.11 2.51
N HIS A 165 -11.49 -0.02 3.67
CA HIS A 165 -10.07 -0.35 3.80
C HIS A 165 -9.83 -1.85 3.97
N ALA A 166 -10.81 -2.63 4.42
CA ALA A 166 -10.61 -4.00 4.85
C ALA A 166 -10.26 -4.93 3.66
N LEU A 167 -9.21 -5.75 3.81
CA LEU A 167 -8.80 -6.69 2.75
C LEU A 167 -9.95 -7.63 2.29
N ALA A 168 -10.88 -7.95 3.21
CA ALA A 168 -12.04 -8.79 2.91
C ALA A 168 -12.99 -8.17 1.87
N ASP A 169 -12.97 -6.85 1.68
CA ASP A 169 -13.83 -6.16 0.73
C ASP A 169 -13.35 -6.37 -0.72
N PHE A 170 -12.10 -6.79 -0.92
CA PHE A 170 -11.45 -6.99 -2.21
C PHE A 170 -11.38 -8.46 -2.65
N ARG A 171 -12.08 -9.38 -1.97
CA ARG A 171 -11.92 -10.83 -2.21
C ARG A 171 -12.15 -11.23 -3.67
N LYS A 172 -13.14 -10.63 -4.33
CA LYS A 172 -13.48 -10.96 -5.71
C LYS A 172 -12.39 -10.47 -6.66
N GLU A 173 -12.00 -9.21 -6.52
CA GLU A 173 -10.99 -8.55 -7.35
C GLU A 173 -9.61 -9.20 -7.15
N LEU A 174 -9.27 -9.59 -5.92
CA LEU A 174 -8.11 -10.43 -5.65
C LEU A 174 -8.19 -11.77 -6.36
N ALA A 175 -9.32 -12.49 -6.26
CA ALA A 175 -9.46 -13.77 -6.94
C ALA A 175 -9.36 -13.65 -8.47
N ASP A 176 -9.80 -12.54 -9.04
CA ASP A 176 -9.70 -12.25 -10.48
C ASP A 176 -8.26 -11.85 -10.88
N ALA A 177 -7.56 -11.09 -10.04
CA ALA A 177 -6.17 -10.66 -10.26
C ALA A 177 -5.13 -11.80 -10.13
N LEU A 178 -5.50 -12.90 -9.47
CA LEU A 178 -4.63 -14.06 -9.21
C LEU A 178 -4.79 -15.19 -10.23
N ARG A 179 -5.61 -15.01 -11.28
CA ARG A 179 -5.82 -15.99 -12.37
C ARG A 179 -4.84 -15.77 -13.52
#